data_AF-A0A3D2R1G8-F1
#
_entry.id   AF-A0A3D2R1G8-F1
#
_cell.length_a   1.000
_cell.length_b   1.000
_cell.length_c   1.000
_cell.angle_alpha   90.00
_cell.angle_beta   90.00
_cell.angle_gamma   90.00
#
_symmetry.space_group_name_H-M   'P 1'
#
loop_
_entity.id
_entity.type
_entity.pdbx_description
1 polymer ?
#
loop_
_entity_poly.entity_id
_entity_poly.type
_entity_poly.pdbx_seq_one_letter_code
_entity_poly.pdbx_strand_id
1 'polypeptide(L)'
;MRKYFNQLCKKIVLRNLSNISKGTLSIVDDGNKYTFGHDSSINAEIKVNNPRFYTEVLLGGSIGAGESFIRGSWSSDDLTRVIQLMARNQSTMDTMEGPFKVLMSPFLRALHTLNKNTLYGSKKNISRHYDLSNKFFSLFLDSSMMYSAAIYKKNNDTLEIAAENKLEVICQKLNLNKSR
;
A
#
# COMPACT_ATOMS: atom_id res chain seq x y z
N MET A 1 -16.96 2.09 25.96
CA MET A 1 -17.38 1.49 24.66
C MET A 1 -16.26 1.37 23.63
N ARG A 2 -15.58 2.46 23.22
CA ARG A 2 -14.51 2.41 22.18
C ARG A 2 -13.33 1.46 22.47
N LYS A 3 -12.85 1.37 23.72
CA LYS A 3 -11.72 0.51 24.10
C LYS A 3 -12.02 -0.99 23.87
N TYR A 4 -13.21 -1.44 24.27
CA TYR A 4 -13.66 -2.82 24.07
C TYR A 4 -13.81 -3.16 22.59
N PHE A 5 -14.33 -2.23 21.78
CA PHE A 5 -14.45 -2.41 20.34
C PHE A 5 -13.09 -2.57 19.65
N ASN A 6 -12.12 -1.69 19.96
CA ASN A 6 -10.76 -1.80 19.43
C ASN A 6 -10.11 -3.14 19.80
N GLN A 7 -10.36 -3.65 21.01
CA GLN A 7 -9.79 -4.90 21.47
C GLN A 7 -10.42 -6.13 20.78
N LEU A 8 -11.71 -6.05 20.43
CA LEU A 8 -12.36 -7.04 19.56
C LEU A 8 -11.77 -6.98 18.14
N CYS A 9 -11.63 -5.80 17.56
CA CYS A 9 -11.02 -5.60 16.25
C CYS A 9 -9.58 -6.15 16.23
N LYS A 10 -8.79 -5.88 17.28
CA LYS A 10 -7.43 -6.42 17.44
C LYS A 10 -7.43 -7.94 17.34
N LYS A 11 -8.29 -8.64 18.09
CA LYS A 11 -8.37 -10.10 18.03
C LYS A 11 -8.69 -10.62 16.63
N ILE A 12 -9.61 -9.97 15.92
CA ILE A 12 -9.98 -10.37 14.55
C ILE A 12 -8.82 -10.13 13.58
N VAL A 13 -8.17 -8.96 13.63
CA VAL A 13 -7.03 -8.64 12.77
C VAL A 13 -5.86 -9.60 13.02
N LEU A 14 -5.47 -9.81 14.28
CA LEU A 14 -4.37 -10.74 14.62
C LEU A 14 -4.69 -12.18 14.18
N ARG A 15 -5.95 -12.61 14.29
CA ARG A 15 -6.38 -13.92 13.77
C ARG A 15 -6.31 -13.99 12.25
N ASN A 16 -6.64 -12.93 11.54
CA ASN A 16 -6.52 -12.92 10.08
C ASN A 16 -5.05 -12.96 9.65
N LEU A 17 -4.16 -12.31 10.39
CA LEU A 17 -2.72 -12.29 10.14
C LEU A 17 -2.04 -13.64 10.40
N SER A 18 -2.63 -14.55 11.19
CA SER A 18 -2.06 -15.89 11.40
C SER A 18 -1.97 -16.73 10.12
N ASN A 19 -2.59 -16.26 9.05
CA ASN A 19 -2.60 -16.94 7.76
C ASN A 19 -1.52 -16.44 6.80
N ILE A 20 -0.66 -15.52 7.24
CA ILE A 20 0.55 -15.15 6.51
C ILE A 20 1.37 -16.43 6.31
N SER A 21 1.62 -16.75 5.04
CA SER A 21 2.32 -17.98 4.64
C SER A 21 3.65 -17.71 3.96
N LYS A 22 3.84 -16.51 3.40
CA LYS A 22 5.07 -16.09 2.71
C LYS A 22 5.71 -14.93 3.47
N GLY A 23 6.83 -15.16 4.12
CA GLY A 23 7.51 -14.19 4.98
C GLY A 23 7.03 -14.20 6.44
N THR A 24 7.53 -13.23 7.22
CA THR A 24 7.23 -13.01 8.63
C THR A 24 6.84 -11.56 8.90
N LEU A 25 5.72 -11.38 9.61
CA LEU A 25 5.26 -10.09 10.13
C LEU A 25 5.41 -10.05 11.65
N SER A 26 6.08 -9.03 12.17
CA SER A 26 6.07 -8.68 13.59
C SER A 26 5.19 -7.45 13.83
N ILE A 27 4.30 -7.51 14.82
CA ILE A 27 3.53 -6.37 15.30
C ILE A 27 3.92 -6.10 16.76
N VAL A 28 4.46 -4.91 17.01
CA VAL A 28 4.76 -4.40 18.35
C VAL A 28 3.60 -3.49 18.78
N ASP A 29 2.87 -3.87 19.82
CA ASP A 29 1.74 -3.12 20.38
C ASP A 29 1.79 -3.13 21.90
N ASP A 30 1.96 -1.95 22.50
CA ASP A 30 2.01 -1.75 23.96
C ASP A 30 3.00 -2.70 24.67
N GLY A 31 4.23 -2.78 24.16
CA GLY A 31 5.29 -3.65 24.68
C GLY A 31 5.15 -5.14 24.33
N ASN A 32 4.04 -5.56 23.73
CA ASN A 32 3.85 -6.94 23.29
C ASN A 32 4.27 -7.10 21.82
N LYS A 33 4.97 -8.19 21.51
CA LYS A 33 5.35 -8.55 20.14
C LYS A 33 4.55 -9.76 19.68
N TYR A 34 3.78 -9.59 18.61
CA TYR A 34 3.04 -10.65 17.92
C TYR A 34 3.73 -10.97 16.61
N THR A 35 4.04 -12.24 16.38
CA THR A 35 4.75 -12.67 15.16
C THR A 35 3.87 -13.64 14.37
N PHE A 36 3.81 -13.43 13.06
CA PHE A 36 3.00 -14.21 12.12
C PHE A 36 3.83 -14.68 10.93
N GLY A 37 3.55 -15.88 10.42
CA GLY A 37 4.32 -16.52 9.36
C GLY A 37 5.63 -17.16 9.85
N HIS A 38 6.25 -17.96 8.99
CA HIS A 38 7.37 -18.85 9.37
C HIS A 38 8.54 -18.84 8.37
N ASP A 39 8.52 -17.94 7.37
CA ASP A 39 9.53 -17.86 6.32
C ASP A 39 10.36 -16.57 6.46
N SER A 40 11.69 -16.70 6.40
CA SER A 40 12.62 -15.58 6.56
C SER A 40 12.86 -14.78 5.27
N SER A 41 12.22 -15.13 4.15
CA SER A 41 12.40 -14.44 2.87
C SER A 41 12.09 -12.94 2.91
N ILE A 42 11.07 -12.55 3.70
CA ILE A 42 10.76 -11.15 4.02
C ILE A 42 10.41 -11.06 5.49
N ASN A 43 11.17 -10.25 6.23
CA ASN A 43 10.83 -9.86 7.59
C ASN A 43 10.33 -8.42 7.57
N ALA A 44 9.11 -8.20 8.06
CA ALA A 44 8.52 -6.88 8.19
C ALA A 44 8.09 -6.65 9.65
N GLU A 45 8.21 -5.41 10.12
CA GLU A 45 7.78 -5.03 11.46
C GLU A 45 6.87 -3.80 11.41
N ILE A 46 5.78 -3.84 12.18
CA ILE A 46 4.85 -2.74 12.39
C ILE A 46 4.83 -2.40 13.88
N LYS A 47 4.95 -1.11 14.20
CA LYS A 47 4.78 -0.56 15.55
C LYS A 47 3.42 0.13 15.63
N VAL A 48 2.54 -0.34 16.51
CA VAL A 48 1.22 0.24 16.74
C VAL A 48 1.36 1.35 17.77
N ASN A 49 1.04 2.58 17.36
CA ASN A 49 1.09 3.76 18.22
C ASN A 49 -0.29 4.07 18.80
N ASN A 50 -1.37 3.68 18.10
CA ASN A 50 -2.74 3.92 18.50
C ASN A 50 -3.62 2.68 18.24
N PRO A 51 -4.33 2.13 19.24
CA PRO A 51 -5.21 0.97 19.08
C PRO A 51 -6.35 1.15 18.06
N ARG A 52 -6.65 2.39 17.63
CA ARG A 52 -7.59 2.65 16.53
C ARG A 52 -7.15 2.02 15.20
N PHE A 53 -5.85 1.79 15.02
CA PHE A 53 -5.29 1.07 13.87
C PHE A 53 -6.08 -0.20 13.54
N TYR A 54 -6.36 -1.06 14.52
CA TYR A 54 -7.06 -2.32 14.29
C TYR A 54 -8.48 -2.13 13.77
N THR A 55 -9.17 -1.10 14.25
CA THR A 55 -10.52 -0.76 13.77
C THR A 55 -10.47 -0.17 12.36
N GLU A 56 -9.50 0.71 12.08
CA GLU A 56 -9.31 1.33 10.78
C GLU A 56 -8.95 0.30 9.71
N VAL A 57 -8.07 -0.65 10.01
CA VAL A 57 -7.74 -1.78 9.11
C VAL A 57 -8.93 -2.68 8.89
N LEU A 58 -9.67 -3.04 9.94
CA LEU A 58 -10.80 -3.96 9.81
C LEU A 58 -11.97 -3.37 9.01
N LEU A 59 -12.26 -2.08 9.19
CA LEU A 59 -13.38 -1.41 8.50
C LEU A 59 -12.98 -0.82 7.14
N GLY A 60 -11.75 -0.35 7.00
CA GLY A 60 -11.25 0.34 5.82
C GLY A 60 -10.35 -0.50 4.91
N GLY A 61 -10.03 -1.73 5.30
CA GLY A 61 -9.12 -2.61 4.54
C GLY A 61 -7.76 -1.97 4.31
N SER A 62 -7.23 -2.12 3.09
CA SER A 62 -5.95 -1.53 2.68
C SER A 62 -5.94 0.01 2.70
N ILE A 63 -7.06 0.66 2.38
CA ILE A 63 -7.20 2.12 2.46
C ILE A 63 -7.12 2.57 3.92
N GLY A 64 -7.86 1.91 4.81
CA GLY A 64 -7.81 2.18 6.24
C GLY A 64 -6.41 1.97 6.84
N ALA A 65 -5.68 0.94 6.38
CA ALA A 65 -4.28 0.73 6.73
C ALA A 65 -3.39 1.89 6.28
N GLY A 66 -3.51 2.35 5.03
CA GLY A 66 -2.72 3.46 4.50
C GLY A 66 -3.03 4.80 5.16
N GLU A 67 -4.31 5.12 5.35
CA GLU A 67 -4.70 6.36 6.03
C GLU A 67 -4.26 6.39 7.50
N SER A 68 -4.35 5.26 8.19
CA SER A 68 -3.92 5.15 9.58
C SER A 68 -2.39 5.24 9.72
N PHE A 69 -1.63 4.83 8.70
CA PHE A 69 -0.19 5.10 8.61
C PHE A 69 0.09 6.61 8.49
N ILE A 70 -0.59 7.29 7.56
CA ILE A 70 -0.45 8.75 7.36
C ILE A 70 -0.78 9.52 8.65
N ARG A 71 -1.80 9.07 9.40
CA ARG A 71 -2.17 9.66 10.71
C ARG A 71 -1.22 9.28 11.86
N GLY A 72 -0.27 8.38 11.63
CA GLY A 72 0.66 7.90 12.65
C GLY A 72 0.06 6.91 13.66
N SER A 73 -1.11 6.33 13.39
CA SER A 73 -1.70 5.26 14.23
C SER A 73 -0.82 4.01 14.29
N TRP A 74 -0.03 3.77 13.25
CA TRP A 74 1.04 2.78 13.22
C TRP A 74 2.20 3.29 12.36
N SER A 75 3.35 2.65 12.51
CA SER A 75 4.58 3.00 11.80
C SER A 75 5.42 1.76 11.49
N SER A 76 6.40 1.90 10.61
CA SER A 76 7.36 0.85 10.28
C SER A 76 8.70 1.49 9.92
N ASP A 77 9.80 0.86 10.33
CA ASP A 77 11.15 1.30 9.96
C ASP A 77 11.45 0.97 8.47
N ASP A 78 10.74 -0.01 7.89
CA ASP A 78 10.81 -0.37 6.48
C ASP A 78 9.40 -0.65 5.94
N LEU A 79 8.71 0.42 5.54
CA LEU A 79 7.38 0.33 4.96
C LEU A 79 7.37 -0.52 3.67
N THR A 80 8.45 -0.49 2.88
CA THR A 80 8.57 -1.26 1.65
C THR A 80 8.45 -2.76 1.93
N ARG A 81 9.12 -3.26 2.98
CA ARG A 81 9.02 -4.66 3.40
C ARG A 81 7.60 -5.03 3.82
N VAL A 82 6.91 -4.14 4.54
CA VAL A 82 5.50 -4.37 4.92
C VAL A 82 4.63 -4.51 3.68
N ILE A 83 4.74 -3.59 2.73
CA ILE A 83 3.94 -3.64 1.50
C ILE A 83 4.28 -4.86 0.65
N GLN A 84 5.57 -5.22 0.49
CA GLN A 84 6.00 -6.42 -0.21
C GLN A 84 5.44 -7.70 0.41
N LEU A 85 5.47 -7.79 1.75
CA LEU A 85 4.90 -8.92 2.48
C LEU A 85 3.39 -9.05 2.20
N MET A 86 2.65 -7.96 2.31
CA MET A 86 1.21 -7.95 2.07
C MET A 86 0.88 -8.32 0.62
N ALA A 87 1.61 -7.78 -0.36
CA ALA A 87 1.44 -8.13 -1.77
C ALA A 87 1.71 -9.61 -2.06
N ARG A 88 2.73 -10.22 -1.44
CA ARG A 88 3.00 -11.66 -1.59
C ARG A 88 1.91 -12.56 -1.01
N ASN A 89 1.20 -12.08 0.01
CA ASN A 89 0.13 -12.79 0.69
C ASN A 89 -1.27 -12.36 0.22
N GLN A 90 -1.37 -11.56 -0.85
CA GLN A 90 -2.64 -11.01 -1.34
C GLN A 90 -3.68 -12.11 -1.63
N SER A 91 -3.29 -13.20 -2.30
CA SER A 91 -4.19 -14.33 -2.57
C SER A 91 -4.74 -15.00 -1.31
N THR A 92 -3.94 -15.07 -0.25
CA THR A 92 -4.33 -15.67 1.03
C THR A 92 -5.25 -14.73 1.80
N MET A 93 -4.98 -13.41 1.76
CA MET A 93 -5.84 -12.39 2.34
C MET A 93 -7.19 -12.28 1.62
N ASP A 94 -7.22 -12.32 0.28
CA ASP A 94 -8.44 -12.24 -0.52
C ASP A 94 -9.41 -13.40 -0.24
N THR A 95 -8.87 -14.60 -0.01
CA THR A 95 -9.67 -15.80 0.34
C THR A 95 -10.31 -15.67 1.73
N MET A 96 -9.70 -14.90 2.63
CA MET A 96 -10.14 -14.69 4.01
C MET A 96 -11.05 -13.49 4.19
N GLU A 97 -10.98 -12.53 3.26
CA GLU A 97 -12.00 -11.49 3.15
C GLU A 97 -13.36 -12.08 2.78
N GLY A 98 -13.46 -13.25 2.14
CA GLY A 98 -14.73 -13.86 1.69
C GLY A 98 -15.87 -13.83 2.73
N PRO A 99 -15.73 -14.45 3.92
CA PRO A 99 -16.81 -14.46 4.92
C PRO A 99 -17.06 -13.09 5.58
N PHE A 100 -16.00 -12.33 5.84
CA PHE A 100 -16.10 -11.04 6.54
C PHE A 100 -16.61 -9.92 5.63
N LYS A 101 -16.20 -9.88 4.36
CA LYS A 101 -16.76 -9.02 3.31
C LYS A 101 -18.22 -9.38 3.04
N VAL A 102 -18.62 -10.64 3.03
CA VAL A 102 -20.03 -11.00 2.81
C VAL A 102 -20.91 -10.51 3.97
N LEU A 103 -20.43 -10.64 5.22
CA LEU A 103 -21.15 -10.17 6.40
C LEU A 103 -21.20 -8.63 6.49
N MET A 104 -20.09 -7.95 6.19
CA MET A 104 -19.99 -6.48 6.24
C MET A 104 -20.37 -5.78 4.93
N SER A 105 -20.60 -6.54 3.85
CA SER A 105 -20.98 -6.06 2.51
C SER A 105 -22.09 -5.02 2.53
N PRO A 106 -23.24 -5.23 3.19
CA PRO A 106 -24.30 -4.23 3.22
C PRO A 106 -23.88 -2.95 3.95
N PHE A 107 -23.13 -3.06 5.04
CA PHE A 107 -22.62 -1.91 5.80
C PHE A 107 -21.55 -1.12 5.04
N LEU A 108 -20.59 -1.82 4.43
CA LEU A 108 -19.55 -1.24 3.58
C LEU A 108 -20.14 -0.64 2.30
N ARG A 109 -21.16 -1.27 1.70
CA ARG A 109 -21.91 -0.69 0.58
C ARG A 109 -22.64 0.59 1.01
N ALA A 110 -23.27 0.61 2.18
CA ALA A 110 -23.90 1.82 2.71
C ALA A 110 -22.87 2.95 2.94
N LEU A 111 -21.72 2.65 3.53
CA LEU A 111 -20.62 3.61 3.66
C LEU A 111 -20.07 4.07 2.29
N HIS A 112 -19.95 3.16 1.32
CA HIS A 112 -19.51 3.49 -0.03
C HIS A 112 -20.55 4.32 -0.80
N THR A 113 -21.85 4.18 -0.50
CA THR A 113 -22.89 5.04 -1.09
C THR A 113 -22.80 6.48 -0.63
N LEU A 114 -22.19 6.76 0.54
CA LEU A 114 -21.87 8.10 1.01
C LEU A 114 -20.68 8.73 0.23
N ASN A 115 -19.88 7.90 -0.45
CA ASN A 115 -18.78 8.29 -1.34
C ASN A 115 -19.16 8.19 -2.84
N LYS A 116 -20.46 8.28 -3.19
CA LYS A 116 -20.88 8.32 -4.60
C LYS A 116 -20.26 9.53 -5.33
N ASN A 117 -19.73 9.29 -6.53
CA ASN A 117 -19.28 10.30 -7.49
C ASN A 117 -20.46 11.21 -7.91
N THR A 118 -20.77 12.20 -7.09
CA THR A 118 -21.68 13.29 -7.42
C THR A 118 -20.87 14.44 -8.01
N LEU A 119 -21.43 15.26 -8.90
CA LEU A 119 -20.74 16.45 -9.44
C LEU A 119 -20.11 17.34 -8.34
N TYR A 120 -20.79 17.44 -7.19
CA TYR A 120 -20.30 18.16 -6.00
C TYR A 120 -19.14 17.43 -5.30
N GLY A 121 -19.22 16.10 -5.13
CA GLY A 121 -18.14 15.27 -4.58
C GLY A 121 -16.91 15.22 -5.49
N SER A 122 -17.12 15.16 -6.81
CA SER A 122 -16.07 15.27 -7.82
C SER A 122 -15.38 16.63 -7.76
N LYS A 123 -16.10 17.74 -7.59
CA LYS A 123 -15.50 19.08 -7.40
C LYS A 123 -14.65 19.16 -6.11
N LYS A 124 -15.10 18.55 -5.01
CA LYS A 124 -14.34 18.45 -3.74
C LYS A 124 -13.13 17.50 -3.82
N ASN A 125 -13.19 16.49 -4.69
CA ASN A 125 -12.06 15.59 -4.97
C ASN A 125 -11.06 16.25 -5.94
N ILE A 126 -11.55 16.99 -6.95
CA ILE A 126 -10.76 17.77 -7.90
C ILE A 126 -10.07 18.95 -7.21
N SER A 127 -10.70 19.59 -6.21
CA SER A 127 -10.05 20.64 -5.42
C SER A 127 -8.91 20.12 -4.52
N ARG A 128 -8.72 18.80 -4.45
CA ARG A 128 -7.52 18.16 -3.87
C ARG A 128 -6.54 17.70 -4.95
N HIS A 129 -6.62 18.23 -6.17
CA HIS A 129 -5.46 18.18 -7.05
C HIS A 129 -4.35 18.94 -6.35
N TYR A 130 -3.40 18.18 -5.82
CA TYR A 130 -2.10 18.71 -5.50
C TYR A 130 -1.58 19.33 -6.80
N ASP A 131 -1.33 20.63 -6.79
CA ASP A 131 -0.49 21.28 -7.79
C ASP A 131 0.94 20.74 -7.62
N LEU A 132 1.14 19.47 -7.99
CA LEU A 132 2.43 18.81 -8.05
C LEU A 132 3.14 19.41 -9.26
N SER A 133 3.74 20.57 -9.06
CA SER A 133 4.52 21.25 -10.07
C SER A 133 5.74 20.42 -10.47
N ASN A 134 6.29 20.70 -11.66
CA ASN A 134 7.55 20.09 -12.11
C ASN A 134 8.68 20.28 -11.08
N LYS A 135 8.65 21.35 -10.28
CA LYS A 135 9.62 21.61 -9.20
C LYS A 135 9.57 20.54 -8.10
N PHE A 136 8.41 19.97 -7.81
CA PHE A 136 8.30 18.87 -6.84
C PHE A 136 8.87 17.58 -7.44
N PHE A 137 8.49 17.24 -8.67
CA PHE A 137 8.96 16.03 -9.34
C PHE A 137 10.48 16.03 -9.59
N SER A 138 11.06 17.19 -9.90
CA SER A 138 12.52 17.32 -10.10
C SER A 138 13.35 17.05 -8.84
N LEU A 139 12.72 16.92 -7.66
CA LEU A 139 13.43 16.56 -6.42
C LEU A 139 13.81 15.07 -6.38
N PHE A 140 13.14 14.21 -7.16
CA PHE A 140 13.33 12.76 -7.10
C PHE A 140 13.28 12.04 -8.47
N LEU A 141 12.86 12.71 -9.54
CA LEU A 141 13.03 12.21 -10.90
C LEU A 141 14.38 12.64 -11.46
N ASP A 142 14.84 11.89 -12.47
CA ASP A 142 16.01 12.26 -13.26
C ASP A 142 15.73 13.45 -14.19
N SER A 143 16.76 13.96 -14.86
CA SER A 143 16.64 15.13 -15.74
C SER A 143 15.66 14.96 -16.91
N SER A 144 15.35 13.72 -17.31
CA SER A 144 14.33 13.45 -18.35
C SER A 144 12.90 13.67 -17.87
N MET A 145 12.68 13.83 -16.55
CA MET A 145 11.36 13.97 -15.93
C MET A 145 10.41 12.80 -16.23
N MET A 146 10.93 11.62 -16.58
CA MET A 146 10.11 10.48 -16.95
C MET A 146 9.51 9.79 -15.73
N TYR A 147 8.22 10.06 -15.48
CA TYR A 147 7.46 9.38 -14.44
C TYR A 147 6.89 8.03 -14.91
N SER A 148 7.79 7.10 -15.20
CA SER A 148 7.47 5.74 -15.67
C SER A 148 8.58 4.77 -15.27
N ALA A 149 8.33 3.46 -15.35
CA ALA A 149 9.35 2.46 -15.02
C ALA A 149 10.58 2.58 -15.95
N ALA A 150 11.77 2.54 -15.37
CA ALA A 150 13.05 2.53 -16.07
C ALA A 150 13.52 1.08 -16.35
N ILE A 151 14.53 0.90 -17.21
CA ILE A 151 15.14 -0.41 -17.50
C ILE A 151 16.62 -0.37 -17.14
N TYR A 152 16.99 -1.07 -16.06
CA TYR A 152 18.38 -1.25 -15.64
C TYR A 152 18.99 -2.43 -16.40
N LYS A 153 20.00 -2.18 -17.23
CA LYS A 153 20.75 -3.24 -17.93
C LYS A 153 21.92 -3.72 -17.08
N LYS A 154 22.45 -2.87 -16.20
CA LYS A 154 23.47 -3.20 -15.21
C LYS A 154 23.01 -2.76 -13.83
N ASN A 155 23.47 -3.47 -12.80
CA ASN A 155 23.11 -3.20 -11.40
C ASN A 155 23.55 -1.81 -10.90
N ASN A 156 24.53 -1.19 -11.56
CA ASN A 156 25.10 0.11 -11.20
C ASN A 156 24.71 1.24 -12.16
N ASP A 157 23.76 1.01 -13.08
CA ASP A 157 23.22 2.08 -13.92
C ASP A 157 22.56 3.15 -13.03
N THR A 158 22.74 4.43 -13.37
CA THR A 158 22.00 5.52 -12.72
C THR A 158 20.55 5.53 -13.21
N LEU A 159 19.68 6.27 -12.52
CA LEU A 159 18.29 6.39 -12.94
C LEU A 159 18.18 6.99 -14.36
N GLU A 160 19.00 7.98 -14.68
CA GLU A 160 19.12 8.62 -16.00
C GLU A 160 19.43 7.57 -17.08
N ILE A 161 20.47 6.76 -16.86
CA ILE A 161 20.90 5.72 -17.80
C ILE A 161 19.77 4.68 -17.98
N ALA A 162 19.14 4.27 -16.88
CA ALA A 162 18.04 3.32 -16.93
C ALA A 162 16.80 3.88 -17.65
N ALA A 163 16.56 5.19 -17.53
CA ALA A 163 15.53 5.92 -18.25
C ALA A 163 15.80 5.91 -19.77
N GLU A 164 17.03 6.20 -20.20
CA GLU A 164 17.43 6.15 -21.61
C GLU A 164 17.37 4.74 -22.19
N ASN A 165 17.83 3.74 -21.43
CA ASN A 165 17.73 2.33 -21.80
C ASN A 165 16.29 1.91 -22.11
N LYS A 166 15.31 2.42 -21.35
CA LYS A 166 13.88 2.18 -21.63
C LYS A 166 13.48 2.72 -22.99
N LEU A 167 13.90 3.94 -23.33
CA LEU A 167 13.59 4.56 -24.63
C LEU A 167 14.22 3.77 -25.77
N GLU A 168 15.48 3.35 -25.63
CA GLU A 168 16.16 2.53 -26.63
C GLU A 168 15.43 1.20 -26.86
N VAL A 169 15.02 0.50 -25.79
CA VAL A 169 14.25 -0.75 -25.88
C VAL A 169 12.91 -0.52 -26.59
N ILE A 170 12.23 0.60 -26.35
CA ILE A 170 10.99 0.94 -27.05
C ILE A 170 11.26 1.16 -28.54
N CYS A 171 12.28 1.93 -28.89
CA CYS A 171 12.67 2.19 -30.29
C CYS A 171 13.03 0.90 -31.03
N GLN A 172 13.79 0.00 -30.39
CA GLN A 172 14.16 -1.31 -30.94
C GLN A 172 12.92 -2.20 -31.15
N LYS A 173 12.01 -2.27 -30.16
CA LYS A 173 10.76 -3.05 -30.28
C LYS A 173 9.84 -2.53 -31.38
N LEU A 174 9.84 -1.23 -31.62
CA LEU A 174 9.08 -0.60 -32.71
C LEU A 174 9.81 -0.65 -34.06
N ASN A 175 11.05 -1.17 -34.10
CA ASN A 175 11.91 -1.21 -35.29
C ASN A 175 12.01 0.14 -36.01
N LEU A 176 12.20 1.21 -35.22
CA LEU A 176 12.28 2.57 -35.75
C LEU A 176 13.55 2.74 -36.59
N ASN A 177 13.36 3.19 -37.82
CA ASN A 177 14.44 3.58 -38.71
C ASN A 177 14.50 5.10 -38.83
N LYS A 178 15.67 5.64 -39.20
CA LYS A 178 15.81 7.07 -39.48
C LYS A 178 14.81 7.45 -40.56
N SER A 179 13.99 8.47 -40.30
CA SER A 179 13.16 9.06 -41.35
C SER A 179 14.10 9.51 -42.47
N ARG A 180 13.75 9.16 -43.71
CA ARG A 180 14.42 9.71 -44.90
C ARG A 180 14.27 11.22 -44.92
#